data_AF-A0A848UY10-F1
#
_entry.id   AF-A0A848UY10-F1
#
_cell.length_a   1.000
_cell.length_b   1.000
_cell.length_c   1.000
_cell.angle_alpha   90.00
_cell.angle_beta   90.00
_cell.angle_gamma   90.00
#
_symmetry.space_group_name_H-M   'P 1'
#
loop_
_entity.id
_entity.type
_entity.pdbx_description
1 polymer ?
#
loop_
_entity_poly.entity_id
_entity_poly.type
_entity_poly.pdbx_seq_one_letter_code
_entity_poly.pdbx_strand_id
1 'polypeptide(L)' 'MENEVNEMQLEFNDQLTKRVREYLDQYASENDIDLVLNDAQIGSTVLYSQDALDITQQVIEGLNEAYAAETSANEEE' A
#
# COMPACT_ATOMS: atom_id res chain seq x y z
N MET A 1 0.13 14.92 25.72
CA MET A 1 1.27 14.09 25.28
C MET A 1 0.83 12.69 24.86
N GLU A 2 0.34 11.80 25.74
CA GLU A 2 -0.09 10.45 25.32
C GLU A 2 -1.25 10.46 24.32
N ASN A 3 -2.30 11.24 24.58
CA ASN A 3 -3.44 11.38 23.66
C ASN A 3 -3.04 11.97 22.29
N GLU A 4 -2.17 12.99 22.28
CA GLU A 4 -1.69 13.63 21.04
C GLU A 4 -0.83 12.66 20.20
N VAL A 5 -0.01 11.82 20.84
CA VAL A 5 0.77 10.79 20.15
C VAL A 5 -0.16 9.73 19.55
N ASN A 6 -1.22 9.34 20.28
CA ASN A 6 -2.20 8.39 19.76
C ASN A 6 -2.99 8.95 18.58
N GLU A 7 -3.43 10.21 18.65
CA GLU A 7 -4.10 10.89 17.54
C GLU A 7 -3.20 10.97 16.30
N MET A 8 -1.94 11.37 16.47
CA MET A 8 -0.96 11.42 15.40
C MET A 8 -0.70 10.03 14.77
N GLN A 9 -0.63 8.98 15.58
CA GLN A 9 -0.49 7.61 15.08
C GLN A 9 -1.70 7.17 14.24
N LEU A 10 -2.92 7.54 14.66
CA LEU A 10 -4.13 7.21 13.92
C LEU A 10 -4.17 7.95 12.58
N GLU A 11 -3.90 9.25 12.57
CA GLU A 11 -3.83 10.05 11.34
C GLU A 11 -2.76 9.54 10.39
N PHE A 12 -1.58 9.19 10.89
CA PHE A 12 -0.51 8.63 10.09
C PHE A 12 -0.91 7.28 9.45
N ASN A 13 -1.51 6.38 10.22
CA ASN A 13 -1.98 5.10 9.69
C ASN A 13 -3.09 5.26 8.65
N ASP A 14 -4.00 6.22 8.83
CA ASP A 14 -5.06 6.51 7.86
C ASP A 14 -4.47 7.02 6.54
N GLN A 15 -3.55 7.99 6.61
CA GLN A 15 -2.87 8.52 5.42
C GLN A 15 -2.05 7.46 4.69
N LEU A 16 -1.34 6.61 5.44
CA LEU A 16 -0.59 5.49 4.88
C LEU A 16 -1.53 4.49 4.18
N THR A 17 -2.61 4.10 4.85
CA THR A 17 -3.61 3.17 4.30
C THR A 17 -4.24 3.74 3.03
N LYS A 18 -4.54 5.03 3.01
CA LYS A 18 -5.10 5.71 1.85
C LYS A 18 -4.14 5.67 0.66
N ARG A 19 -2.86 6.03 0.85
CA ARG A 19 -1.83 5.95 -0.21
C ARG A 19 -1.68 4.55 -0.77
N VAL A 20 -1.63 3.54 0.09
CA VAL A 20 -1.55 2.13 -0.34
C VAL A 20 -2.77 1.75 -1.16
N ARG A 21 -3.99 2.13 -0.74
CA ARG A 21 -5.23 1.84 -1.48
C ARG A 21 -5.28 2.54 -2.83
N GLU A 22 -4.89 3.80 -2.90
CA GLU A 22 -4.84 4.57 -4.16
C GLU A 22 -3.87 3.92 -5.15
N TYR A 23 -2.68 3.54 -4.68
CA TYR A 23 -1.73 2.83 -5.52
C TYR A 23 -2.24 1.45 -5.96
N LEU A 24 -2.85 0.67 -5.05
CA LEU A 24 -3.43 -0.63 -5.38
C LEU A 24 -4.54 -0.52 -6.43
N ASP A 25 -5.40 0.50 -6.35
CA ASP A 25 -6.46 0.75 -7.34
C ASP A 25 -5.89 1.02 -8.74
N GLN A 26 -4.85 1.85 -8.82
CA GLN A 26 -4.14 2.11 -10.07
C GLN A 26 -3.46 0.85 -10.61
N TYR A 27 -2.64 0.18 -9.79
CA TYR A 27 -1.90 -1.02 -10.17
C TYR A 27 -2.86 -2.13 -10.64
N ALA A 28 -3.98 -2.31 -9.93
CA ALA A 28 -4.98 -3.30 -10.27
C ALA A 28 -5.66 -3.01 -11.61
N SER A 29 -6.03 -1.75 -11.85
CA SER A 29 -6.62 -1.30 -13.12
C SER A 29 -5.66 -1.48 -14.31
N GLU A 30 -4.36 -1.21 -14.12
CA GLU A 30 -3.34 -1.35 -15.17
C GLU A 30 -2.98 -2.81 -15.50
N ASN A 31 -3.22 -3.74 -14.57
CA ASN A 31 -2.83 -5.15 -14.68
C ASN A 31 -4.03 -6.11 -14.78
N ASP A 32 -5.23 -5.60 -15.05
CA ASP A 32 -6.47 -6.38 -15.14
C ASP A 32 -6.75 -7.24 -13.89
N ILE A 33 -6.48 -6.69 -12.69
CA ILE A 33 -6.70 -7.35 -11.41
C ILE A 33 -8.03 -6.88 -10.81
N ASP A 34 -9.01 -7.79 -10.72
CA ASP A 34 -10.33 -7.46 -10.16
C ASP A 34 -10.41 -7.59 -8.63
N LEU A 35 -9.45 -8.28 -8.00
CA LEU A 35 -9.49 -8.59 -6.57
C LEU A 35 -8.09 -8.72 -5.96
N VAL A 36 -7.86 -7.99 -4.86
CA VAL A 36 -6.68 -8.13 -4.00
C VAL A 36 -7.14 -8.62 -2.62
N LEU A 37 -6.47 -9.65 -2.11
CA LEU A 37 -6.74 -10.24 -0.79
C LEU A 37 -5.54 -10.02 0.12
N ASN A 38 -5.78 -9.92 1.44
CA ASN A 38 -4.66 -9.91 2.38
C ASN A 38 -4.04 -11.32 2.48
N ASP A 39 -2.75 -11.38 2.80
CA ASP A 39 -2.02 -12.63 3.06
C ASP A 39 -1.93 -12.96 4.58
N ALA A 40 -2.89 -12.46 5.38
CA ALA A 40 -2.80 -12.62 6.82
C ALA A 40 -3.05 -14.09 7.22
N GLN A 41 -2.03 -14.79 7.72
CA GLN A 41 -2.16 -16.20 8.16
C GLN A 41 -3.30 -16.43 9.17
N ILE A 42 -3.56 -15.46 10.04
CA ILE A 42 -4.66 -15.55 11.02
C ILE A 42 -5.90 -14.88 10.42
N GLY A 43 -6.94 -15.68 10.19
CA GLY A 43 -8.22 -15.19 9.69
C GLY A 43 -8.32 -15.06 8.16
N SER A 44 -7.29 -15.46 7.40
CA SER A 44 -7.41 -15.58 5.94
C SER A 44 -8.40 -16.69 5.57
N THR A 45 -9.22 -16.39 4.56
CA THR A 45 -10.11 -17.35 3.91
C THR A 45 -9.41 -18.10 2.76
N VAL A 46 -8.19 -17.70 2.42
CA VAL A 46 -7.36 -18.32 1.37
C VAL A 46 -6.56 -19.46 1.98
N LEU A 47 -6.78 -20.68 1.48
CA LEU A 47 -6.05 -21.87 1.93
C LEU A 47 -4.70 -22.05 1.22
N TYR A 48 -4.60 -21.54 0.00
CA TYR A 48 -3.42 -21.64 -0.85
C TYR A 48 -3.52 -20.60 -1.98
N SER A 49 -2.40 -19.94 -2.27
CA SER A 49 -2.17 -19.11 -3.44
C SER A 49 -0.89 -19.57 -4.14
N GLN A 50 -0.77 -19.30 -5.44
CA GLN A 50 0.52 -19.45 -6.11
C GLN A 50 1.34 -18.19 -5.87
N ASP A 51 2.67 -18.32 -5.75
CA ASP A 51 3.58 -17.18 -5.60
C ASP A 51 3.43 -16.14 -6.73
N ALA A 52 3.04 -16.58 -7.92
CA ALA A 52 2.77 -15.70 -9.06
C ALA A 52 1.57 -14.75 -8.84
N LEU A 53 0.73 -14.99 -7.84
CA LEU A 53 -0.37 -14.12 -7.44
C LEU A 53 0.02 -13.13 -6.34
N ASP A 54 1.21 -13.29 -5.74
CA ASP A 54 1.72 -12.35 -4.73
C ASP A 54 2.28 -11.11 -5.43
N ILE A 55 1.59 -9.99 -5.25
CA ILE A 55 1.95 -8.68 -5.79
C ILE A 55 2.69 -7.79 -4.78
N THR A 56 2.99 -8.30 -3.57
CA THR A 56 3.50 -7.50 -2.45
C THR A 56 4.77 -6.76 -2.82
N GLN A 57 5.71 -7.44 -3.48
CA GLN A 57 7.00 -6.86 -3.84
C GLN A 57 6.85 -5.75 -4.90
N GLN A 58 6.02 -5.99 -5.91
CA GLN A 58 5.74 -5.04 -6.99
C GLN A 58 5.07 -3.77 -6.44
N VAL A 59 4.15 -3.93 -5.50
CA VAL A 59 3.48 -2.81 -4.82
C VAL A 59 4.46 -2.01 -3.96
N ILE A 60 5.36 -2.68 -3.22
CA ILE A 60 6.40 -2.01 -2.44
C ILE A 60 7.33 -1.20 -3.35
N GLU A 61 7.79 -1.79 -4.45
CA GLU A 61 8.67 -1.14 -5.41
C GLU A 61 8.00 0.09 -6.02
N GLY A 62 6.78 -0.04 -6.54
CA GLY A 62 6.11 1.08 -7.16
C GLY A 62 5.70 2.19 -6.19
N LEU A 63 5.35 1.87 -4.94
CA LEU A 63 5.13 2.89 -3.89
C LEU A 63 6.41 3.67 -3.58
N ASN A 64 7.56 2.98 -3.48
CA ASN A 64 8.84 3.62 -3.23
C ASN A 64 9.28 4.49 -4.41
N GLU A 65 9.05 4.04 -5.65
CA GLU A 65 9.31 4.83 -6.86
C GLU A 65 8.43 6.08 -6.92
N ALA A 66 7.13 5.93 -6.65
CA ALA A 66 6.20 7.07 -6.60
C ALA A 66 6.63 8.09 -5.54
N TYR A 67 7.03 7.63 -4.35
CA TYR A 67 7.55 8.50 -3.29
C TYR A 67 8.84 9.21 -3.68
N ALA A 68 9.79 8.51 -4.33
CA ALA A 68 11.02 9.12 -4.81
C ALA A 68 10.74 10.18 -5.87
N ALA A 69 9.81 9.92 -6.79
CA ALA A 69 9.39 10.88 -7.82
C ALA A 69 8.72 12.13 -7.21
N GLU A 70 7.83 11.96 -6.23
CA GLU A 70 7.26 13.09 -5.47
C GLU A 70 8.33 13.91 -4.76
N THR A 71 9.30 13.24 -4.12
CA THR A 71 10.36 13.92 -3.38
C THR A 71 11.28 14.70 -4.32
N SER A 72 11.71 14.10 -5.43
CA SER A 72 12.54 14.79 -6.43
C SER A 72 11.80 15.93 -7.13
N ALA A 73 10.49 15.81 -7.38
CA ALA A 73 9.68 16.89 -7.95
C ALA A 73 9.56 18.10 -7.00
N ASN A 74 9.54 17.87 -5.68
CA ASN A 74 9.49 18.92 -4.68
C ASN A 74 10.85 19.61 -4.42
N GLU A 75 11.96 19.04 -4.90
CA GLU A 75 13.31 19.62 -4.78
C GLU A 75 13.69 20.52 -5.98
N GLU A 76 12.95 20.45 -7.08
CA GLU A 76 13.16 21.25 -8.30
C GLU A 76 12.27 22.51 -8.40
N GLU A 77 11.43 22.78 -7.38
CA GLU A 77 10.59 23.99 -7.23
C GLU A 77 11.18 24.99 -6.22
#